data_AF-A0A2E6GGW8-F1
#
_entry.id   AF-A0A2E6GGW8-F1
#
_cell.length_a   1.000
_cell.length_b   1.000
_cell.length_c   1.000
_cell.angle_alpha   90.00
_cell.angle_beta   90.00
_cell.angle_gamma   90.00
#
_symmetry.space_group_name_H-M   'P 1'
#
loop_
_entity.id
_entity.type
_entity.pdbx_description
1 polymer ?
#
loop_
_entity_poly.entity_id
_entity_poly.type
_entity_poly.pdbx_seq_one_letter_code
_entity_poly.pdbx_strand_id
1 'polypeptide(L)'
;MINSIKKFDPSFKINFIDVGSQGGFQEEWEVTKSIVKTNGFEPVLEKYKLLKYKFPEDKWFNIALWSSKGQIDFYETPTDDYSSALKPKVSTFSDFGREASIKDFKIKKINTDTIANLIEECDFIKLDVQGGELEVLKGAENTLKNVTGLCLEVAFIEVYENQAFFGDIDKFLRERGFKFISFYGAMLARTKEARKERGRIARLVGSNAAYIKESDKLKNNILSIIIEATYGLPDLAMKRLKNIPEPLSKDLHKGLKKMIKNTSVYKIPGRFRFAKFLWKLISYFDERSYYFSNKLWKNSLPKN
;
A
#
# COMPACT_ATOMS: atom_id res chain seq x y z
N MET A 1 13.81 15.96 -9.87
CA MET A 1 12.39 15.60 -9.92
C MET A 1 11.54 16.68 -9.29
N ILE A 2 11.50 16.81 -7.95
CA ILE A 2 10.62 17.76 -7.26
C ILE A 2 10.84 19.22 -7.68
N ASN A 3 12.09 19.68 -7.73
CA ASN A 3 12.37 21.05 -8.16
C ASN A 3 11.86 21.34 -9.57
N SER A 4 11.93 20.35 -10.47
CA SER A 4 11.40 20.47 -11.83
C SER A 4 9.87 20.49 -11.86
N ILE A 5 9.22 19.68 -11.02
CA ILE A 5 7.76 19.72 -10.81
C ILE A 5 7.36 21.11 -10.30
N LYS A 6 8.00 21.61 -9.24
CA LYS A 6 7.72 22.95 -8.66
C LYS A 6 8.04 24.10 -9.62
N LYS A 7 9.04 23.94 -10.49
CA LYS A 7 9.34 24.93 -11.54
C LYS A 7 8.24 24.99 -12.60
N PHE A 8 7.65 23.84 -12.93
CA PHE A 8 6.56 23.75 -13.90
C PHE A 8 5.23 24.22 -13.29
N ASP A 9 4.94 23.79 -12.07
CA ASP A 9 3.77 24.18 -11.29
C ASP A 9 4.17 24.40 -9.83
N PRO A 10 4.39 25.66 -9.41
CA PRO A 10 4.74 26.00 -8.04
C PRO A 10 3.67 25.61 -7.01
N SER A 11 2.42 25.45 -7.45
CA SER A 11 1.29 25.06 -6.60
C SER A 11 1.14 23.55 -6.45
N PHE A 12 1.95 22.76 -7.19
CA PHE A 12 1.84 21.31 -7.20
C PHE A 12 1.98 20.72 -5.79
N LYS A 13 0.89 20.13 -5.32
CA LYS A 13 0.83 19.37 -4.08
C LYS A 13 0.03 18.09 -4.28
N ILE A 14 0.35 17.08 -3.48
CA ILE A 14 -0.34 15.81 -3.38
C ILE A 14 -1.11 15.84 -2.06
N ASN A 15 -2.44 15.92 -2.15
CA ASN A 15 -3.33 15.74 -1.01
C ASN A 15 -3.39 14.25 -0.68
N PHE A 16 -2.68 13.88 0.38
CA PHE A 16 -2.48 12.49 0.80
C PHE A 16 -3.39 12.19 1.99
N ILE A 17 -4.23 11.16 1.88
CA ILE A 17 -5.00 10.64 2.99
C ILE A 17 -4.28 9.41 3.54
N ASP A 18 -3.96 9.42 4.82
CA ASP A 18 -3.35 8.31 5.53
C ASP A 18 -4.34 7.82 6.60
N VAL A 19 -4.86 6.61 6.45
CA VAL A 19 -5.84 6.02 7.38
C VAL A 19 -5.20 4.86 8.11
N GLY A 20 -5.27 4.89 9.43
CA GLY A 20 -4.43 4.02 10.26
C GLY A 20 -3.00 4.54 10.25
N SER A 21 -2.85 5.78 10.71
CA SER A 21 -1.59 6.52 10.66
C SER A 21 -0.55 6.09 11.69
N GLN A 22 -0.77 4.99 12.41
CA GLN A 22 0.17 4.48 13.39
C GLN A 22 1.59 4.41 12.80
N GLY A 23 2.56 5.05 13.46
CA GLY A 23 3.96 5.10 13.01
C GLY A 23 4.34 6.35 12.22
N GLY A 24 3.37 7.08 11.65
CA GLY A 24 3.59 8.33 10.95
C GLY A 24 3.73 8.20 9.44
N PHE A 25 4.35 9.23 8.84
CA PHE A 25 4.51 9.28 7.38
C PHE A 25 5.36 8.11 6.86
N GLN A 26 4.90 7.47 5.79
CA GLN A 26 5.54 6.28 5.24
C GLN A 26 6.89 6.59 4.58
N GLU A 27 7.90 5.76 4.90
CA GLU A 27 9.26 5.90 4.40
C GLU A 27 9.33 5.87 2.86
N GLU A 28 8.45 5.11 2.22
CA GLU A 28 8.35 5.00 0.76
C GLU A 28 8.11 6.36 0.09
N TRP A 29 7.38 7.25 0.77
CA TRP A 29 7.01 8.56 0.24
C TRP A 29 7.98 9.67 0.65
N GLU A 30 9.01 9.36 1.44
CA GLU A 30 9.92 10.35 2.03
C GLU A 30 10.65 11.19 0.96
N VAL A 31 11.04 10.55 -0.14
CA VAL A 31 11.67 11.22 -1.29
C VAL A 31 10.79 12.36 -1.82
N THR A 32 9.46 12.23 -1.70
CA THR A 32 8.45 13.17 -2.18
C THR A 32 7.77 13.97 -1.08
N LYS A 33 8.20 13.87 0.19
CA LYS A 33 7.53 14.51 1.33
C LYS A 33 7.27 16.01 1.13
N SER A 34 8.23 16.74 0.55
CA SER A 34 8.13 18.20 0.35
C SER A 34 7.04 18.69 -0.63
N ILE A 35 6.34 17.77 -1.32
CA ILE A 35 5.16 18.06 -2.15
C ILE A 35 3.93 17.30 -1.67
N VAL A 36 4.00 16.60 -0.53
CA VAL A 36 2.89 15.85 0.05
C VAL A 36 2.31 16.65 1.22
N LYS A 37 0.99 16.81 1.22
CA LYS A 37 0.22 17.35 2.35
C LYS A 37 -0.60 16.21 2.94
N THR A 38 -0.24 15.77 4.14
CA THR A 38 -0.87 14.60 4.77
C THR A 38 -2.09 15.03 5.56
N ASN A 39 -3.18 14.29 5.39
CA ASN A 39 -4.36 14.28 6.25
C ASN A 39 -4.46 12.88 6.85
N GLY A 40 -4.00 12.74 8.09
CA GLY A 40 -3.88 11.45 8.77
C GLY A 40 -4.99 11.21 9.79
N PHE A 41 -5.45 9.96 9.88
CA PHE A 41 -6.56 9.52 10.72
C PHE A 41 -6.10 8.42 11.67
N GLU A 42 -6.19 8.70 12.97
CA GLU A 42 -5.71 7.82 14.04
C GLU A 42 -6.68 7.86 15.23
N PRO A 43 -7.50 6.81 15.46
CA PRO A 43 -8.48 6.81 16.55
C PRO A 43 -7.85 6.69 17.95
N VAL A 44 -6.64 6.12 18.07
CA VAL A 44 -5.99 5.96 19.38
C VAL A 44 -5.35 7.27 19.81
N LEU A 45 -5.91 7.89 20.86
CA LEU A 45 -5.55 9.24 21.31
C LEU A 45 -4.05 9.45 21.54
N GLU A 46 -3.36 8.48 22.14
CA GLU A 46 -1.93 8.60 22.43
C GLU A 46 -1.07 8.54 21.15
N LYS A 47 -1.47 7.72 20.16
CA LYS A 47 -0.82 7.66 18.85
C LYS A 47 -1.06 8.95 18.07
N TYR A 48 -2.29 9.44 18.08
CA TYR A 48 -2.65 10.73 17.51
C TYR A 48 -1.81 11.89 18.08
N LYS A 49 -1.67 11.98 19.41
CA LYS A 49 -0.84 13.00 20.06
C LYS A 49 0.62 12.91 19.61
N LEU A 50 1.16 11.69 19.51
CA LEU A 50 2.51 11.45 19.03
C LEU A 50 2.70 11.91 17.58
N LEU A 51 1.73 11.65 16.70
CA LEU A 51 1.75 12.08 15.31
C LEU A 51 1.78 13.60 15.19
N LYS A 52 0.92 14.31 15.94
CA LYS A 52 0.92 15.77 16.01
C LYS A 52 2.26 16.35 16.46
N TYR A 53 2.89 15.70 17.44
CA TYR A 53 4.19 16.14 17.95
C TYR A 53 5.31 15.91 16.91
N LYS A 54 5.36 14.73 16.29
CA LYS A 54 6.42 14.37 15.32
C LYS A 54 6.28 15.07 13.97
N PHE A 55 5.06 15.35 13.54
CA PHE A 55 4.75 15.88 12.20
C PHE A 55 3.78 17.07 12.31
N PRO A 56 4.23 18.21 12.88
CA PRO A 56 3.35 19.36 13.14
C PRO A 56 2.83 20.05 11.88
N GLU A 57 3.51 19.85 10.73
CA GLU A 57 3.12 20.42 9.43
C GLU A 57 1.98 19.65 8.75
N ASP A 58 1.67 18.43 9.20
CA ASP A 58 0.60 17.59 8.68
C ASP A 58 -0.71 17.80 9.48
N LYS A 59 -1.85 17.51 8.84
CA LYS A 59 -3.15 17.59 9.50
C LYS A 59 -3.51 16.21 10.06
N TRP A 60 -3.77 16.15 11.36
CA TRP A 60 -4.13 14.91 12.05
C TRP A 60 -5.53 14.98 12.65
N PHE A 61 -6.27 13.89 12.54
CA PHE A 61 -7.62 13.73 13.10
C PHE A 61 -7.65 12.54 14.08
N ASN A 62 -8.20 12.76 15.28
CA ASN A 62 -8.41 11.70 16.26
C ASN A 62 -9.79 11.05 16.07
N ILE A 63 -9.93 10.27 15.01
CA ILE A 63 -11.20 9.64 14.63
C ILE A 63 -10.91 8.40 13.77
N ALA A 64 -11.77 7.39 13.83
CA ALA A 64 -11.75 6.31 12.86
C ALA A 64 -12.52 6.71 11.60
N LEU A 65 -12.10 6.18 10.46
CA LEU A 65 -12.89 6.26 9.23
C LEU A 65 -13.66 4.96 9.04
N TRP A 66 -14.89 5.07 8.53
CA TRP A 66 -15.76 3.92 8.27
C TRP A 66 -16.76 4.22 7.14
N SER A 67 -17.70 3.30 6.90
CA SER A 67 -18.76 3.47 5.91
C SER A 67 -19.79 4.55 6.25
N SER A 68 -19.90 4.91 7.53
CA SER A 68 -20.80 5.98 7.99
C SER A 68 -20.30 6.65 9.27
N LYS A 69 -20.80 7.87 9.51
CA LYS A 69 -20.63 8.56 10.79
C LYS A 69 -21.39 7.84 11.90
N GLY A 70 -20.77 7.70 13.07
CA GLY A 70 -21.38 7.02 14.21
C GLY A 70 -20.35 6.57 15.25
N GLN A 71 -20.62 5.42 15.85
CA GLN A 71 -19.73 4.75 16.78
C GLN A 71 -19.63 3.27 16.45
N ILE A 72 -18.43 2.72 16.56
CA ILE A 72 -18.15 1.29 16.36
C ILE A 72 -17.39 0.71 17.56
N ASP A 73 -17.42 -0.61 17.70
CA ASP A 73 -16.49 -1.30 18.58
C ASP A 73 -15.09 -1.26 17.99
N PHE A 74 -14.10 -1.09 18.87
CA PHE A 74 -12.69 -1.12 18.55
C PHE A 74 -11.99 -2.06 19.53
N TYR A 75 -11.31 -3.06 18.98
CA TYR A 75 -10.64 -4.12 19.68
C TYR A 75 -9.17 -3.74 19.82
N GLU A 76 -8.83 -3.05 20.90
CA GLU A 76 -7.47 -2.61 21.19
C GLU A 76 -6.66 -3.76 21.79
N THR A 77 -5.66 -4.23 21.06
CA THR A 77 -4.82 -5.39 21.42
C THR A 77 -3.58 -4.97 22.23
N PRO A 78 -2.94 -5.88 22.99
CA PRO A 78 -1.72 -5.54 23.75
C PRO A 78 -0.57 -5.03 22.90
N THR A 79 -0.44 -5.55 21.67
CA THR A 79 0.43 -4.97 20.65
C THR A 79 -0.42 -4.12 19.75
N ASP A 80 -0.06 -2.85 19.57
CA ASP A 80 -0.86 -1.90 18.77
C ASP A 80 -1.07 -2.39 17.33
N ASP A 81 -0.10 -3.14 16.78
CA ASP A 81 -0.06 -3.66 15.40
C ASP A 81 -1.26 -4.52 14.97
N TYR A 82 -2.14 -4.94 15.88
CA TYR A 82 -3.31 -5.76 15.55
C TYR A 82 -4.65 -5.15 15.99
N SER A 83 -4.65 -3.91 16.45
CA SER A 83 -5.88 -3.25 16.89
C SER A 83 -6.76 -2.94 15.69
N SER A 84 -8.07 -3.20 15.80
CA SER A 84 -8.99 -3.08 14.67
C SER A 84 -10.41 -2.76 15.11
N ALA A 85 -11.20 -2.21 14.19
CA ALA A 85 -12.65 -2.15 14.28
C ALA A 85 -13.31 -3.53 14.16
N LEU A 86 -12.58 -4.53 13.65
CA LEU A 86 -13.03 -5.90 13.53
C LEU A 86 -12.43 -6.76 14.64
N LYS A 87 -13.19 -7.76 15.08
CA LYS A 87 -12.76 -8.64 16.15
C LYS A 87 -11.63 -9.56 15.66
N PRO A 88 -10.47 -9.63 16.34
CA PRO A 88 -9.40 -10.56 15.97
C PRO A 88 -9.87 -12.02 16.04
N LYS A 89 -9.56 -12.83 15.03
CA LYS A 89 -9.91 -14.25 14.98
C LYS A 89 -8.89 -15.08 15.76
N VAL A 90 -9.24 -15.39 17.01
CA VAL A 90 -8.33 -16.06 17.96
C VAL A 90 -7.71 -17.35 17.42
N SER A 91 -8.50 -18.18 16.72
CA SER A 91 -8.00 -19.44 16.16
C SER A 91 -6.86 -19.21 15.17
N THR A 92 -6.98 -18.22 14.27
CA THR A 92 -5.95 -17.90 13.27
C THR A 92 -4.66 -17.43 13.93
N PHE A 93 -4.75 -16.56 14.93
CA PHE A 93 -3.57 -16.12 15.68
C PHE A 93 -2.93 -17.27 16.47
N SER A 94 -3.74 -18.16 17.05
CA SER A 94 -3.25 -19.33 17.78
C SER A 94 -2.53 -20.32 16.87
N ASP A 95 -3.08 -20.59 15.68
CA ASP A 95 -2.47 -21.44 14.64
C ASP A 95 -1.07 -20.93 14.27
N PHE A 96 -0.91 -19.62 14.19
CA PHE A 96 0.40 -19.01 13.92
C PHE A 96 1.25 -18.76 15.17
N GLY A 97 0.83 -19.19 16.36
CA GLY A 97 1.56 -18.95 17.61
C GLY A 97 1.75 -17.47 17.93
N ARG A 98 0.71 -16.65 17.68
CA ARG A 98 0.62 -15.20 17.94
C ARG A 98 -0.56 -14.81 18.84
N GLU A 99 -1.20 -15.78 19.49
CA GLU A 99 -2.22 -15.59 20.53
C GLU A 99 -1.88 -14.46 21.51
N ALA A 100 -0.64 -14.42 22.01
CA ALA A 100 -0.22 -13.42 22.99
C ALA A 100 -0.27 -11.97 22.48
N SER A 101 -0.30 -11.77 21.16
CA SER A 101 -0.40 -10.44 20.55
C SER A 101 -1.81 -9.88 20.58
N ILE A 102 -2.83 -10.74 20.71
CA ILE A 102 -4.24 -10.35 20.70
C ILE A 102 -5.00 -10.73 21.97
N LYS A 103 -4.41 -11.55 22.85
CA LYS A 103 -5.04 -11.93 24.12
C LYS A 103 -5.39 -10.68 24.91
N ASP A 104 -6.46 -10.75 25.70
CA ASP A 104 -6.85 -9.66 26.61
C ASP A 104 -7.11 -8.32 25.89
N PHE A 105 -7.51 -8.33 24.61
CA PHE A 105 -7.91 -7.11 23.92
C PHE A 105 -9.04 -6.41 24.67
N LYS A 106 -9.03 -5.09 24.65
CA LYS A 106 -10.04 -4.24 25.27
C LYS A 106 -11.00 -3.76 24.19
N ILE A 107 -12.31 -3.87 24.47
CA ILE A 107 -13.33 -3.30 23.59
C ILE A 107 -13.58 -1.87 24.02
N LYS A 108 -13.41 -0.93 23.10
CA LYS A 108 -13.73 0.50 23.27
C LYS A 108 -14.75 0.92 22.21
N LYS A 109 -15.66 1.82 22.57
CA LYS A 109 -16.46 2.53 21.56
C LYS A 109 -15.66 3.73 21.07
N ILE A 110 -15.46 3.82 19.75
CA ILE A 110 -14.80 4.96 19.12
C ILE A 110 -15.72 5.62 18.11
N ASN A 111 -15.55 6.93 17.93
CA ASN A 111 -16.31 7.69 16.94
C ASN A 111 -15.77 7.43 15.53
N THR A 112 -16.68 7.39 14.56
CA THR A 112 -16.38 7.25 13.14
C THR A 112 -16.93 8.42 12.34
N ASP A 113 -16.29 8.68 11.21
CA ASP A 113 -16.85 9.48 10.12
C ASP A 113 -16.45 8.89 8.76
N THR A 114 -16.93 9.51 7.69
CA THR A 114 -16.54 9.15 6.32
C THR A 114 -15.44 10.07 5.81
N ILE A 115 -14.64 9.58 4.86
CA ILE A 115 -13.60 10.42 4.22
C ILE A 115 -14.24 11.64 3.57
N ALA A 116 -15.37 11.44 2.87
CA ALA A 116 -16.06 12.50 2.14
C ALA A 116 -16.56 13.64 3.03
N ASN A 117 -16.85 13.38 4.30
CA ASN A 117 -17.29 14.41 5.25
C ASN A 117 -16.14 15.25 5.81
N LEU A 118 -14.92 14.69 5.86
CA LEU A 118 -13.79 15.33 6.54
C LEU A 118 -12.77 15.96 5.58
N ILE A 119 -12.71 15.47 4.33
CA ILE A 119 -11.72 15.88 3.34
C ILE A 119 -12.39 16.13 1.98
N GLU A 120 -12.20 17.34 1.46
CA GLU A 120 -12.73 17.74 0.14
C GLU A 120 -11.87 17.25 -1.03
N GLU A 121 -10.55 17.38 -0.90
CA GLU A 121 -9.59 17.04 -1.95
C GLU A 121 -8.71 15.86 -1.56
N CYS A 122 -8.64 14.86 -2.44
CA CYS A 122 -7.77 13.71 -2.26
C CYS A 122 -7.16 13.28 -3.59
N ASP A 123 -5.83 13.20 -3.63
CA ASP A 123 -5.08 12.72 -4.79
C ASP A 123 -4.63 11.26 -4.60
N PHE A 124 -4.32 10.86 -3.36
CA PHE A 124 -3.87 9.51 -3.00
C PHE A 124 -4.39 9.07 -1.63
N ILE A 125 -4.75 7.80 -1.50
CA ILE A 125 -5.21 7.21 -0.24
C ILE A 125 -4.29 6.04 0.16
N LYS A 126 -3.82 6.03 1.40
CA LYS A 126 -3.24 4.85 2.04
C LYS A 126 -4.20 4.37 3.15
N LEU A 127 -4.53 3.07 3.13
CA LEU A 127 -5.39 2.43 4.13
C LEU A 127 -4.65 1.27 4.82
N ASP A 128 -4.56 1.33 6.13
CA ASP A 128 -4.05 0.24 6.97
C ASP A 128 -4.89 0.21 8.24
N VAL A 129 -6.07 -0.39 8.16
CA VAL A 129 -7.07 -0.40 9.26
C VAL A 129 -7.39 -1.81 9.71
N GLN A 130 -6.49 -2.75 9.42
CA GLN A 130 -6.49 -4.11 9.93
C GLN A 130 -7.83 -4.84 9.65
N GLY A 131 -8.18 -4.94 8.38
CA GLY A 131 -9.36 -5.69 7.88
C GLY A 131 -10.59 -4.82 7.60
N GLY A 132 -10.60 -3.57 8.07
CA GLY A 132 -11.67 -2.60 7.85
C GLY A 132 -11.66 -1.88 6.50
N GLU A 133 -10.74 -2.23 5.60
CA GLU A 133 -10.43 -1.42 4.40
C GLU A 133 -11.64 -1.24 3.50
N LEU A 134 -12.44 -2.29 3.28
CA LEU A 134 -13.63 -2.22 2.43
C LEU A 134 -14.70 -1.26 2.98
N GLU A 135 -14.84 -1.18 4.30
CA GLU A 135 -15.81 -0.30 4.95
C GLU A 135 -15.37 1.17 4.86
N VAL A 136 -14.08 1.45 5.03
CA VAL A 136 -13.52 2.78 4.76
C VAL A 136 -13.73 3.18 3.30
N LEU A 137 -13.49 2.26 2.35
CA LEU A 137 -13.69 2.50 0.92
C LEU A 137 -15.16 2.80 0.57
N LYS A 138 -16.13 2.11 1.20
CA LYS A 138 -17.56 2.40 1.05
C LYS A 138 -17.90 3.82 1.52
N GLY A 139 -17.29 4.28 2.62
CA GLY A 139 -17.41 5.67 3.09
C GLY A 139 -16.70 6.70 2.20
N ALA A 140 -15.87 6.25 1.25
CA ALA A 140 -15.09 7.10 0.36
C ALA A 140 -15.68 7.20 -1.06
N GLU A 141 -16.89 6.69 -1.31
CA GLU A 141 -17.46 6.54 -2.66
C GLU A 141 -17.33 7.78 -3.54
N ASN A 142 -17.67 8.95 -3.00
CA ASN A 142 -17.55 10.22 -3.73
C ASN A 142 -16.09 10.69 -3.87
N THR A 143 -15.27 10.49 -2.84
CA THR A 143 -13.85 10.83 -2.86
C THR A 143 -13.10 10.03 -3.93
N LEU A 144 -13.39 8.73 -4.05
CA LEU A 144 -12.75 7.80 -5.00
C LEU A 144 -12.94 8.21 -6.48
N LYS A 145 -13.88 9.11 -6.78
CA LYS A 145 -14.06 9.64 -8.14
C LYS A 145 -12.83 10.42 -8.61
N ASN A 146 -12.16 11.15 -7.70
CA ASN A 146 -11.08 12.08 -8.01
C ASN A 146 -9.68 11.57 -7.62
N VAL A 147 -9.59 10.44 -6.92
CA VAL A 147 -8.33 9.84 -6.46
C VAL A 147 -7.55 9.26 -7.64
N THR A 148 -6.24 9.54 -7.68
CA THR A 148 -5.32 9.03 -8.73
C THR A 148 -4.85 7.62 -8.43
N GLY A 149 -4.64 7.30 -7.16
CA GLY A 149 -4.20 5.98 -6.77
C GLY A 149 -4.37 5.75 -5.29
N LEU A 150 -4.20 4.51 -4.90
CA LEU A 150 -4.36 4.09 -3.52
C LEU A 150 -3.48 2.88 -3.21
N CYS A 151 -3.16 2.76 -1.94
CA CYS A 151 -2.48 1.63 -1.35
C CYS A 151 -3.24 1.15 -0.15
N LEU A 152 -3.42 -0.16 -0.03
CA LEU A 152 -4.09 -0.72 1.12
C LEU A 152 -3.59 -2.10 1.49
N GLU A 153 -3.61 -2.39 2.78
CA GLU A 153 -3.43 -3.76 3.27
C GLU A 153 -4.59 -4.64 2.78
N VAL A 154 -4.26 -5.85 2.33
CA VAL A 154 -5.21 -6.85 1.89
C VAL A 154 -4.85 -8.19 2.49
N ALA A 155 -5.87 -8.97 2.84
CA ALA A 155 -5.70 -10.30 3.38
C ALA A 155 -6.08 -11.40 2.38
N PHE A 156 -5.41 -12.53 2.51
CA PHE A 156 -5.69 -13.77 1.76
C PHE A 156 -6.28 -14.86 2.65
N ILE A 157 -6.35 -14.60 3.96
CA ILE A 157 -6.92 -15.49 4.98
C ILE A 157 -7.66 -14.65 6.00
N GLU A 158 -8.56 -15.28 6.76
CA GLU A 158 -9.30 -14.58 7.81
C GLU A 158 -8.46 -14.44 9.08
N VAL A 159 -8.01 -13.22 9.36
CA VAL A 159 -7.29 -12.79 10.56
C VAL A 159 -8.23 -12.05 11.52
N TYR A 160 -9.26 -11.38 10.97
CA TYR A 160 -10.32 -10.70 11.69
C TYR A 160 -11.69 -11.26 11.26
N GLU A 161 -12.61 -11.40 12.20
CA GLU A 161 -13.95 -11.92 11.95
C GLU A 161 -14.70 -11.05 10.92
N ASN A 162 -15.23 -11.67 9.87
CA ASN A 162 -16.01 -11.02 8.80
C ASN A 162 -15.25 -9.97 7.97
N GLN A 163 -13.92 -10.01 7.96
CA GLN A 163 -13.14 -9.10 7.11
C GLN A 163 -13.35 -9.37 5.61
N ALA A 164 -13.13 -8.34 4.80
CA ALA A 164 -13.03 -8.49 3.35
C ALA A 164 -11.68 -9.13 2.96
N PHE A 165 -11.67 -9.91 1.89
CA PHE A 165 -10.44 -10.42 1.28
C PHE A 165 -9.98 -9.55 0.12
N PHE A 166 -8.76 -9.79 -0.35
CA PHE A 166 -8.23 -9.15 -1.56
C PHE A 166 -9.21 -9.19 -2.74
N GLY A 167 -9.88 -10.33 -2.97
CA GLY A 167 -10.83 -10.48 -4.08
C GLY A 167 -12.04 -9.52 -3.99
N ASP A 168 -12.56 -9.30 -2.79
CA ASP A 168 -13.68 -8.38 -2.55
C ASP A 168 -13.27 -6.93 -2.79
N ILE A 169 -12.08 -6.57 -2.29
CA ILE A 169 -11.48 -5.25 -2.44
C ILE A 169 -11.10 -4.95 -3.90
N ASP A 170 -10.44 -5.88 -4.58
CA ASP A 170 -10.06 -5.75 -6.00
C ASP A 170 -11.30 -5.56 -6.88
N LYS A 171 -12.34 -6.36 -6.66
CA LYS A 171 -13.63 -6.22 -7.35
C LYS A 171 -14.21 -4.81 -7.14
N PHE A 172 -14.33 -4.37 -5.89
CA PHE A 172 -14.87 -3.05 -5.54
C PHE A 172 -14.10 -1.91 -6.22
N LEU A 173 -12.76 -1.99 -6.24
CA LEU A 173 -11.91 -0.96 -6.83
C LEU A 173 -11.96 -0.96 -8.37
N ARG A 174 -11.97 -2.13 -9.00
CA ARG A 174 -12.06 -2.25 -10.46
C ARG A 174 -13.38 -1.72 -11.00
N GLU A 175 -14.49 -1.96 -10.30
CA GLU A 175 -15.80 -1.39 -10.64
C GLU A 175 -15.79 0.15 -10.62
N ARG A 176 -14.82 0.77 -9.94
CA ARG A 176 -14.61 2.23 -9.85
C ARG A 176 -13.50 2.75 -10.77
N GLY A 177 -12.99 1.90 -11.67
CA GLY A 177 -12.00 2.26 -12.68
C GLY A 177 -10.54 2.22 -12.20
N PHE A 178 -10.28 1.72 -11.00
CA PHE A 178 -8.91 1.49 -10.55
C PHE A 178 -8.32 0.23 -11.20
N LYS A 179 -7.02 0.30 -11.50
CA LYS A 179 -6.22 -0.81 -12.02
C LYS A 179 -5.22 -1.22 -10.97
N PHE A 180 -5.24 -2.50 -10.61
CA PHE A 180 -4.17 -3.10 -9.82
C PHE A 180 -2.84 -3.00 -10.55
N ILE A 181 -1.79 -2.56 -9.87
CA ILE A 181 -0.45 -2.40 -10.45
C ILE A 181 0.61 -3.27 -9.79
N SER A 182 0.53 -3.53 -8.48
CA SER A 182 1.50 -4.38 -7.78
C SER A 182 1.06 -4.77 -6.38
N PHE A 183 1.63 -5.87 -5.88
CA PHE A 183 1.72 -6.15 -4.46
C PHE A 183 3.08 -5.68 -3.92
N TYR A 184 3.09 -5.20 -2.68
CA TYR A 184 4.32 -4.91 -1.94
C TYR A 184 4.20 -5.36 -0.49
N GLY A 185 5.34 -5.71 0.12
CA GLY A 185 5.40 -6.15 1.51
C GLY A 185 4.62 -7.45 1.76
N ALA A 186 5.10 -8.57 1.21
CA ALA A 186 4.49 -9.88 1.45
C ALA A 186 4.49 -10.23 2.95
N MET A 187 3.31 -10.42 3.52
CA MET A 187 3.14 -10.85 4.90
C MET A 187 3.06 -12.36 4.93
N LEU A 188 4.09 -13.00 5.48
CA LEU A 188 4.22 -14.44 5.52
C LEU A 188 4.09 -14.97 6.96
N ALA A 189 3.27 -16.01 7.14
CA ALA A 189 3.10 -16.67 8.42
C ALA A 189 3.36 -18.19 8.32
N ARG A 190 3.86 -18.77 9.41
CA ARG A 190 4.01 -20.22 9.59
C ARG A 190 3.18 -20.65 10.77
N THR A 191 2.54 -21.81 10.66
CA THR A 191 1.88 -22.43 11.80
C THR A 191 2.90 -22.74 12.89
N LYS A 192 2.44 -22.81 14.14
CA LYS A 192 3.25 -23.10 15.32
C LYS A 192 4.04 -24.40 15.16
N GLU A 193 3.42 -25.42 14.57
CA GLU A 193 4.00 -26.74 14.29
C GLU A 193 5.06 -26.63 13.20
N ALA A 194 4.72 -25.98 12.07
CA ALA A 194 5.60 -25.86 10.91
C ALA A 194 6.81 -24.94 11.13
N ARG A 195 6.84 -24.14 12.21
CA ARG A 195 8.04 -23.35 12.58
C ARG A 195 9.25 -24.23 12.89
N LYS A 196 9.03 -25.47 13.32
CA LYS A 196 10.11 -26.43 13.62
C LYS A 196 10.64 -27.11 12.36
N GLU A 197 9.85 -27.10 11.27
CA GLU A 197 10.18 -27.77 10.02
C GLU A 197 11.03 -26.90 9.10
N ARG A 198 12.02 -27.49 8.43
CA ARG A 198 12.96 -26.80 7.51
C ARG A 198 12.34 -26.50 6.12
N GLY A 199 11.03 -26.30 6.04
CA GLY A 199 10.34 -25.94 4.80
C GLY A 199 10.67 -24.51 4.35
N ARG A 200 10.95 -24.28 3.05
CA ARG A 200 11.51 -23.00 2.56
C ARG A 200 10.53 -21.83 2.50
N ILE A 201 9.23 -22.05 2.27
CA ILE A 201 8.26 -20.97 2.03
C ILE A 201 7.17 -20.99 3.11
N ALA A 202 6.83 -19.81 3.64
CA ALA A 202 5.75 -19.59 4.60
C ALA A 202 4.46 -19.21 3.85
N ARG A 203 3.29 -19.39 4.47
CA ARG A 203 2.00 -19.06 3.85
C ARG A 203 1.90 -17.54 3.68
N LEU A 204 1.51 -17.08 2.49
CA LEU A 204 1.11 -15.69 2.27
C LEU A 204 -0.23 -15.45 2.96
N VAL A 205 -0.26 -14.54 3.93
CA VAL A 205 -1.46 -14.22 4.72
C VAL A 205 -2.05 -12.87 4.37
N GLY A 206 -1.20 -11.94 3.94
CA GLY A 206 -1.59 -10.62 3.47
C GLY A 206 -0.47 -9.99 2.66
N SER A 207 -0.76 -8.83 2.12
CA SER A 207 0.20 -7.94 1.47
C SER A 207 -0.40 -6.55 1.46
N ASN A 208 0.36 -5.57 1.02
CA ASN A 208 -0.24 -4.35 0.52
C ASN A 208 -0.47 -4.44 -0.99
N ALA A 209 -1.56 -3.86 -1.46
CA ALA A 209 -1.92 -3.77 -2.88
C ALA A 209 -1.95 -2.30 -3.33
N ALA A 210 -1.28 -2.01 -4.44
CA ALA A 210 -1.25 -0.68 -5.04
C ALA A 210 -2.15 -0.63 -6.28
N TYR A 211 -2.88 0.48 -6.43
CA TYR A 211 -3.81 0.73 -7.53
C TYR A 211 -3.63 2.14 -8.10
N ILE A 212 -3.87 2.28 -9.40
CA ILE A 212 -3.91 3.57 -10.10
C ILE A 212 -5.18 3.67 -10.95
N LYS A 213 -5.75 4.87 -11.02
CA LYS A 213 -6.84 5.24 -11.92
C LYS A 213 -6.28 6.13 -13.04
N GLU A 214 -6.55 5.75 -14.29
CA GLU A 214 -6.07 6.53 -15.44
C GLU A 214 -6.74 7.90 -15.51
N SER A 215 -6.00 8.88 -16.01
CA SER A 215 -6.48 10.25 -16.22
C SER A 215 -5.60 10.95 -17.24
N ASP A 216 -6.19 11.76 -18.11
CA ASP A 216 -5.45 12.58 -19.09
C ASP A 216 -4.90 13.88 -18.47
N LYS A 217 -5.32 14.22 -17.24
CA LYS A 217 -4.84 15.40 -16.54
C LYS A 217 -3.35 15.24 -16.22
N LEU A 218 -2.58 16.28 -16.53
CA LEU A 218 -1.13 16.28 -16.33
C LEU A 218 -0.73 16.01 -14.86
N LYS A 219 -1.44 16.62 -13.89
CA LYS A 219 -1.21 16.39 -12.45
C LYS A 219 -1.30 14.90 -12.09
N ASN A 220 -2.36 14.24 -12.54
CA ASN A 220 -2.60 12.82 -12.28
C ASN A 220 -1.55 11.92 -12.96
N ASN A 221 -1.09 12.28 -14.16
CA ASN A 221 -0.01 11.56 -14.83
C ASN A 221 1.33 11.68 -14.08
N ILE A 222 1.68 12.89 -13.60
CA ILE A 222 2.87 13.10 -12.76
C ILE A 222 2.77 12.30 -11.46
N LEU A 223 1.60 12.31 -10.81
CA LEU A 223 1.37 11.54 -9.60
C LEU A 223 1.42 10.03 -9.85
N SER A 224 0.88 9.53 -10.95
CA SER A 224 0.98 8.11 -11.34
C SER A 224 2.43 7.68 -11.50
N ILE A 225 3.27 8.51 -12.13
CA ILE A 225 4.72 8.29 -12.23
C ILE A 225 5.37 8.20 -10.85
N ILE A 226 4.98 9.09 -9.92
CA ILE A 226 5.49 9.07 -8.54
C ILE A 226 5.07 7.76 -7.86
N ILE A 227 3.79 7.39 -7.89
CA ILE A 227 3.25 6.17 -7.28
C ILE A 227 4.00 4.94 -7.81
N GLU A 228 4.11 4.80 -9.12
CA GLU A 228 4.80 3.67 -9.73
C GLU A 228 6.28 3.61 -9.32
N ALA A 229 6.97 4.75 -9.30
CA ALA A 229 8.35 4.80 -8.84
C ALA A 229 8.50 4.43 -7.35
N THR A 230 7.59 4.93 -6.51
CA THR A 230 7.52 4.65 -5.07
C THR A 230 7.32 3.17 -4.80
N TYR A 231 6.42 2.51 -5.52
CA TYR A 231 6.08 1.09 -5.34
C TYR A 231 6.87 0.14 -6.25
N GLY A 232 7.98 0.60 -6.83
CA GLY A 232 8.96 -0.30 -7.46
C GLY A 232 8.62 -0.73 -8.90
N LEU A 233 7.92 0.11 -9.67
CA LEU A 233 7.45 -0.14 -11.05
C LEU A 233 8.05 0.89 -12.03
N PRO A 234 9.36 0.86 -12.26
CA PRO A 234 10.07 1.92 -12.97
C PRO A 234 9.81 1.88 -14.48
N ASP A 235 9.49 0.71 -15.03
CA ASP A 235 9.11 0.53 -16.42
C ASP A 235 7.77 1.20 -16.74
N LEU A 236 6.78 1.06 -15.85
CA LEU A 236 5.50 1.75 -15.98
C LEU A 236 5.68 3.27 -15.84
N ALA A 237 6.45 3.71 -14.83
CA ALA A 237 6.76 5.12 -14.63
C ALA A 237 7.46 5.72 -15.87
N MET A 238 8.44 5.01 -16.44
CA MET A 238 9.13 5.44 -17.67
C MET A 238 8.21 5.46 -18.89
N LYS A 239 7.27 4.51 -18.99
CA LYS A 239 6.28 4.49 -20.09
C LYS A 239 5.39 5.74 -20.04
N ARG A 240 4.95 6.16 -18.84
CA ARG A 240 4.09 7.35 -18.66
C ARG A 240 4.78 8.67 -18.95
N LEU A 241 6.12 8.74 -18.89
CA LEU A 241 6.87 9.95 -19.27
C LEU A 241 6.58 10.41 -20.70
N LYS A 242 6.15 9.50 -21.60
CA LYS A 242 5.74 9.83 -22.96
C LYS A 242 4.55 10.78 -23.02
N ASN A 243 3.73 10.81 -21.96
CA ASN A 243 2.56 11.68 -21.84
C ASN A 243 2.88 13.00 -21.11
N ILE A 244 4.14 13.23 -20.75
CA ILE A 244 4.59 14.44 -20.07
C ILE A 244 5.25 15.39 -21.10
N PRO A 245 4.90 16.69 -21.11
CA PRO A 245 5.51 17.64 -22.02
C PRO A 245 7.00 17.89 -21.70
N GLU A 246 7.76 18.27 -22.72
CA GLU A 246 9.13 18.77 -22.53
C GLU A 246 9.10 20.23 -22.02
N PRO A 247 10.09 20.67 -21.21
CA PRO A 247 11.28 19.94 -20.77
C PRO A 247 11.04 19.06 -19.52
N LEU A 248 9.83 19.04 -18.97
CA LEU A 248 9.52 18.36 -17.71
C LEU A 248 9.78 16.86 -17.80
N SER A 249 9.43 16.22 -18.92
CA SER A 249 9.67 14.78 -19.15
C SER A 249 11.13 14.37 -18.97
N LYS A 250 12.08 15.12 -19.57
CA LYS A 250 13.53 14.88 -19.40
C LYS A 250 13.99 14.99 -17.95
N ASP A 251 13.45 15.95 -17.22
CA ASP A 251 13.81 16.19 -15.83
C ASP A 251 13.24 15.12 -14.88
N LEU A 252 12.01 14.68 -15.13
CA LEU A 252 11.41 13.55 -14.42
C LEU A 252 12.19 12.27 -14.69
N HIS A 253 12.57 12.00 -15.94
CA HIS A 253 13.42 10.87 -16.31
C HIS A 253 14.72 10.85 -15.49
N LYS A 254 15.46 11.96 -15.45
CA LYS A 254 16.70 12.07 -14.64
C LYS A 254 16.43 11.79 -13.16
N GLY A 255 15.32 12.31 -12.63
CA GLY A 255 14.86 12.08 -11.27
C GLY A 255 14.59 10.61 -10.97
N LEU A 256 13.80 9.94 -11.81
CA LEU A 256 13.45 8.53 -11.69
C LEU A 256 14.69 7.64 -11.73
N LYS A 257 15.64 7.90 -12.64
CA LYS A 257 16.92 7.18 -12.69
C LYS A 257 17.70 7.26 -11.38
N LYS A 258 17.66 8.41 -10.69
CA LYS A 258 18.29 8.58 -9.38
C LYS A 258 17.54 7.81 -8.29
N MET A 259 16.21 7.85 -8.30
CA MET A 259 15.37 7.08 -7.38
C MET A 259 15.64 5.58 -7.50
N ILE A 260 15.55 5.02 -8.71
CA ILE A 260 15.76 3.58 -8.99
C ILE A 260 17.12 3.08 -8.47
N LYS A 261 18.18 3.89 -8.59
CA LYS A 261 19.51 3.53 -8.08
C LYS A 261 19.59 3.48 -6.55
N ASN A 262 18.72 4.23 -5.86
CA ASN A 262 18.79 4.47 -4.42
C ASN A 262 17.70 3.74 -3.63
N THR A 263 16.58 3.32 -4.24
CA THR A 263 15.47 2.69 -3.52
C THR A 263 15.88 1.30 -2.97
N SER A 264 15.71 1.13 -1.65
CA SER A 264 15.91 -0.13 -0.91
C SER A 264 14.98 -1.26 -1.34
N VAL A 265 13.83 -0.94 -1.96
CA VAL A 265 12.92 -1.92 -2.57
C VAL A 265 13.63 -2.79 -3.63
N TYR A 266 14.70 -2.28 -4.27
CA TYR A 266 15.56 -3.06 -5.18
C TYR A 266 16.82 -3.62 -4.53
N LYS A 267 17.08 -3.34 -3.24
CA LYS A 267 18.11 -4.06 -2.47
C LYS A 267 17.54 -5.42 -2.11
N ILE A 268 17.69 -6.36 -3.04
CA ILE A 268 17.50 -7.78 -2.76
C ILE A 268 18.28 -8.08 -1.46
N PRO A 269 17.66 -8.63 -0.39
CA PRO A 269 18.31 -8.79 0.91
C PRO A 269 19.66 -9.49 0.75
N GLY A 270 20.68 -9.16 1.55
CA GLY A 270 22.05 -9.68 1.38
C GLY A 270 22.16 -11.21 1.23
N ARG A 271 21.21 -11.98 1.79
CA ARG A 271 21.07 -13.45 1.60
C ARG A 271 20.80 -13.86 0.14
N PHE A 272 20.28 -12.95 -0.67
CA PHE A 272 20.07 -13.13 -2.10
C PHE A 272 21.22 -12.61 -2.97
N ARG A 273 22.28 -11.99 -2.46
CA ARG A 273 23.48 -11.79 -3.30
C ARG A 273 24.16 -13.13 -3.58
N PHE A 274 24.28 -13.95 -2.55
CA PHE A 274 24.71 -15.34 -2.67
C PHE A 274 23.66 -16.17 -3.40
N ALA A 275 22.35 -15.98 -3.12
CA ALA A 275 21.31 -16.65 -3.88
C ALA A 275 21.20 -16.16 -5.34
N LYS A 276 21.63 -14.95 -5.73
CA LYS A 276 21.67 -14.48 -7.13
C LYS A 276 22.89 -14.99 -7.86
N PHE A 277 23.99 -15.22 -7.15
CA PHE A 277 25.16 -15.97 -7.64
C PHE A 277 24.81 -17.47 -7.81
N LEU A 278 24.19 -18.10 -6.82
CA LEU A 278 23.65 -19.45 -6.91
C LEU A 278 22.51 -19.57 -7.91
N TRP A 279 21.64 -18.57 -8.05
CA TRP A 279 20.56 -18.55 -9.04
C TRP A 279 21.11 -18.29 -10.44
N LYS A 280 22.22 -17.54 -10.59
CA LYS A 280 22.99 -17.48 -11.85
C LYS A 280 23.61 -18.83 -12.21
N LEU A 281 24.18 -19.54 -11.22
CA LEU A 281 24.73 -20.89 -11.37
C LEU A 281 23.63 -21.91 -11.68
N ILE A 282 22.51 -21.87 -10.96
CA ILE A 282 21.34 -22.73 -11.15
C ILE A 282 20.66 -22.39 -12.47
N SER A 283 20.51 -21.12 -12.86
CA SER A 283 19.97 -20.71 -14.17
C SER A 283 20.89 -21.03 -15.34
N TYR A 284 22.17 -21.33 -15.07
CA TYR A 284 23.07 -21.91 -16.07
C TYR A 284 22.74 -23.40 -16.33
N PHE A 285 22.06 -24.06 -15.38
CA PHE A 285 21.58 -25.45 -15.46
C PHE A 285 20.05 -25.59 -15.56
N ASP A 286 19.28 -24.51 -15.37
CA ASP A 286 17.82 -24.49 -15.35
C ASP A 286 17.29 -23.41 -16.32
N GLU A 287 16.90 -23.84 -17.53
CA GLU A 287 16.27 -23.01 -18.58
C GLU A 287 14.89 -22.43 -18.19
N ARG A 288 14.47 -22.48 -16.91
CA ARG A 288 13.10 -22.12 -16.50
C ARG A 288 13.04 -21.08 -15.40
N SER A 289 13.42 -19.84 -15.72
CA SER A 289 12.89 -18.68 -15.00
C SER A 289 11.57 -18.23 -15.64
N TYR A 290 10.51 -18.66 -14.95
CA TYR A 290 9.08 -18.51 -15.20
C TYR A 290 8.65 -17.15 -15.81
N TYR A 291 7.98 -17.24 -16.96
CA TYR A 291 7.16 -16.23 -17.68
C TYR A 291 7.75 -15.38 -18.82
N PHE A 292 9.08 -15.23 -18.96
CA PHE A 292 9.63 -14.51 -20.13
C PHE A 292 10.75 -15.24 -20.89
N SER A 293 11.02 -16.52 -20.60
CA SER A 293 11.81 -17.35 -21.51
C SER A 293 10.93 -17.85 -22.68
N ASN A 294 11.04 -17.11 -23.78
CA ASN A 294 10.52 -17.22 -25.16
C ASN A 294 10.20 -18.60 -25.82
N LYS A 295 10.12 -19.74 -25.12
CA LYS A 295 9.82 -21.06 -25.74
C LYS A 295 8.34 -21.48 -25.64
N LEU A 296 7.65 -21.22 -24.51
CA LEU A 296 6.27 -21.72 -24.33
C LEU A 296 5.21 -20.85 -25.04
N TRP A 297 5.39 -19.53 -25.07
CA TRP A 297 4.43 -18.60 -25.69
C TRP A 297 4.47 -18.56 -27.23
N LYS A 298 5.62 -18.91 -27.86
CA LYS A 298 5.72 -18.98 -29.32
C LYS A 298 4.94 -20.15 -29.92
N ASN A 299 4.65 -21.19 -29.13
CA ASN A 299 3.98 -22.41 -29.60
C ASN A 299 2.49 -22.45 -29.25
N SER A 300 1.97 -21.46 -28.52
CA SER A 300 0.56 -21.39 -28.10
C SER A 300 -0.26 -20.33 -28.86
N LEU A 301 0.33 -19.64 -29.83
CA LEU A 301 -0.43 -18.83 -30.78
C LEU A 301 -0.94 -19.78 -31.89
N PRO A 302 -2.25 -19.81 -32.18
CA PRO A 302 -2.73 -20.52 -33.35
C PRO A 302 -2.06 -19.89 -34.58
N LYS A 303 -1.36 -20.72 -35.37
CA LYS A 303 -0.93 -20.31 -36.69
C LYS A 303 -2.17 -20.28 -37.58
N ASN A 304 -2.71 -19.09 -37.81
CA ASN A 304 -3.53 -18.72 -38.97
C ASN A 304 -3.15 -17.30 -39.35
#